data_AF-A0A2U3LP12-F1
#
_entry.id   AF-A0A2U3LP12-F1
#
_cell.length_a   1.000
_cell.length_b   1.000
_cell.length_c   1.000
_cell.angle_alpha   90.00
_cell.angle_beta   90.00
_cell.angle_gamma   90.00
#
_symmetry.space_group_name_H-M   'P 1'
#
loop_
_entity.id
_entity.type
_entity.pdbx_description
1 polymer ?
#
loop_
_entity_poly.entity_id
_entity_poly.type
_entity_poly.pdbx_seq_one_letter_code
_entity_poly.pdbx_strand_id
1 'polypeptide(L)'
;MHTCPVCGFDRLEDPPNNYTICPSCGTEFEYDDVRMTVADLRRAWVEGGYKWWSKLDTPPARWNPERQLEELIHSELRATVSKTGVGKRPRPPHSLVP
;
A
#
# COMPACT_ATOMS: atom_id res chain seq x y z
N MET A 1 -3.48 -3.55 -14.31
CA MET A 1 -3.11 -2.40 -13.46
C MET A 1 -3.05 -2.89 -12.03
N HIS A 2 -1.85 -2.88 -11.48
CA HIS A 2 -1.56 -3.37 -10.13
C HIS A 2 -1.06 -2.24 -9.24
N THR A 3 -1.25 -2.39 -7.93
CA THR A 3 -0.81 -1.41 -6.94
C THR A 3 0.53 -1.84 -6.33
N CYS A 4 1.49 -0.93 -6.34
CA CYS A 4 2.77 -1.14 -5.67
C CYS A 4 2.57 -1.12 -4.15
N PRO A 5 2.94 -2.18 -3.42
CA PRO A 5 2.80 -2.23 -1.97
C PRO A 5 3.79 -1.32 -1.25
N VAL A 6 4.84 -0.83 -1.92
CA VAL A 6 5.82 0.08 -1.31
C VAL A 6 5.29 1.51 -1.30
N CYS A 7 4.93 2.04 -2.47
CA CYS A 7 4.63 3.47 -2.62
C CYS A 7 3.18 3.80 -2.99
N GLY A 8 2.35 2.82 -3.31
CA GLY A 8 0.94 3.02 -3.63
C GLY A 8 0.64 3.35 -5.10
N PHE A 9 1.66 3.36 -5.98
CA PHE A 9 1.43 3.57 -7.41
C PHE A 9 0.49 2.49 -7.95
N ASP A 10 -0.66 2.90 -8.48
CA ASP A 10 -1.81 2.04 -8.83
C ASP A 10 -1.85 1.63 -10.31
N ARG A 11 -0.87 2.08 -11.08
CA ARG A 11 -0.76 1.89 -12.52
C ARG A 11 0.47 1.09 -12.92
N LEU A 12 0.85 0.09 -12.13
CA LEU A 12 1.82 -0.88 -12.61
C LEU A 12 1.18 -1.70 -13.73
N GLU A 13 1.92 -1.84 -14.83
CA GLU A 13 1.52 -2.67 -15.97
C GLU A 13 1.45 -4.14 -15.53
N ASP A 14 2.50 -4.60 -14.87
CA ASP A 14 2.64 -5.95 -14.33
C ASP A 14 2.41 -6.02 -12.81
N PRO A 15 2.03 -7.19 -12.27
CA PRO A 15 1.95 -7.40 -10.83
C PRO A 15 3.29 -7.14 -10.12
N PRO A 16 3.29 -6.82 -8.81
CA PRO A 16 4.50 -6.58 -8.04
C PRO A 16 5.25 -7.88 -7.71
N ASN A 17 5.66 -8.60 -8.75
CA ASN A 17 6.42 -9.86 -8.75
C ASN A 17 7.13 -10.01 -10.12
N ASN A 18 7.75 -11.16 -10.39
CA ASN A 18 8.45 -11.45 -11.65
C ASN A 18 9.46 -10.37 -12.06
N TYR A 19 10.27 -9.87 -11.12
CA TYR A 19 11.26 -8.81 -11.36
C TYR A 19 10.67 -7.49 -11.90
N THR A 20 9.37 -7.25 -11.70
CA THR A 20 8.74 -5.98 -12.08
C THR A 20 9.40 -4.85 -11.30
N ILE A 21 9.68 -3.74 -11.99
CA ILE A 21 10.23 -2.54 -11.36
C ILE A 21 9.15 -1.47 -11.29
N CYS A 22 8.87 -0.97 -10.10
CA CYS A 22 7.93 0.13 -9.95
C CYS A 22 8.50 1.43 -10.54
N PRO A 23 7.87 2.08 -11.53
CA PRO A 23 8.40 3.30 -12.13
C PRO A 23 8.37 4.50 -11.16
N SER A 24 7.53 4.43 -10.12
CA SER A 24 7.42 5.47 -9.11
C SER A 24 8.53 5.38 -8.06
N CYS A 25 8.61 4.30 -7.28
CA CYS A 25 9.59 4.18 -6.18
C CYS A 25 10.87 3.44 -6.55
N GLY A 26 10.90 2.75 -7.69
CA GLY A 26 12.10 2.05 -8.17
C GLY A 26 12.36 0.69 -7.56
N THR A 27 11.45 0.16 -6.74
CA THR A 27 11.59 -1.17 -6.18
C THR A 27 11.51 -2.22 -7.27
N GLU A 28 12.51 -3.09 -7.32
CA GLU A 28 12.50 -4.34 -8.10
C GLU A 28 11.97 -5.48 -7.22
N PHE A 29 10.78 -5.98 -7.55
CA PHE A 29 10.15 -7.06 -6.78
C PHE A 29 10.84 -8.40 -7.01
N GLU A 30 10.87 -9.25 -5.99
CA GLU A 30 11.65 -10.49 -5.90
C GLU A 30 13.17 -10.29 -5.87
N TYR A 31 13.62 -9.04 -5.71
CA TYR A 31 15.03 -8.68 -5.55
C TYR A 31 15.24 -7.76 -4.35
N ASP A 32 14.64 -6.57 -4.35
CA ASP A 32 14.76 -5.59 -3.27
C ASP A 32 13.92 -6.00 -2.05
N ASP A 33 12.70 -6.50 -2.27
CA ASP A 33 11.77 -6.93 -1.21
C ASP A 33 12.18 -8.26 -0.53
N VAL A 34 13.13 -8.99 -1.13
CA VAL A 34 13.81 -10.13 -0.51
C VAL A 34 14.90 -9.66 0.47
N ARG A 35 15.51 -8.50 0.21
CA ARG A 35 16.62 -7.94 1.02
C ARG A 35 16.16 -6.98 2.09
N MET A 36 15.07 -6.26 1.83
CA MET A 36 14.53 -5.22 2.69
C MET A 36 13.03 -5.39 2.81
N THR A 37 12.46 -5.06 3.98
CA THR A 37 11.01 -5.11 4.11
C THR A 37 10.35 -4.02 3.26
N VAL A 38 9.08 -4.23 2.87
CA VAL A 38 8.27 -3.19 2.22
C VAL A 38 8.28 -1.88 3.00
N ALA A 39 8.29 -1.95 4.34
CA ALA A 39 8.35 -0.77 5.20
C ALA A 39 9.70 -0.04 5.10
N ASP A 40 10.82 -0.77 5.03
CA ASP A 40 12.15 -0.18 4.87
C ASP A 40 12.31 0.47 3.49
N LEU A 41 11.85 -0.19 2.43
CA LEU A 41 11.85 0.36 1.07
C LEU A 41 11.00 1.63 0.97
N ARG A 42 9.81 1.61 1.59
CA ARG A 42 8.92 2.77 1.66
C ARG A 42 9.59 3.92 2.41
N ARG A 43 10.20 3.64 3.56
CA ARG A 43 10.94 4.64 4.34
C ARG A 43 12.07 5.25 3.52
N ALA A 44 12.88 4.44 2.84
CA ALA A 44 13.99 4.93 2.01
C ALA A 44 13.51 5.84 0.87
N TRP A 45 12.38 5.52 0.24
CA TRP A 45 11.77 6.36 -0.79
C TRP A 45 11.24 7.69 -0.23
N VAL A 46 10.58 7.66 0.93
CA VAL A 46 10.10 8.86 1.65
C VAL A 46 11.27 9.76 2.07
N GLU A 47 12.29 9.20 2.71
CA GLU A 47 13.50 9.91 3.12
C GLU A 47 14.29 10.47 1.92
N GLY A 48 14.22 9.77 0.79
CA GLY A 48 14.77 10.22 -0.49
C GLY A 48 14.03 11.41 -1.12
N GLY A 49 12.93 11.88 -0.52
CA GLY A 49 12.13 13.01 -0.98
C GLY A 49 11.12 12.65 -2.05
N TYR A 50 10.60 11.41 -2.03
CA TYR A 50 9.56 10.94 -2.94
C TYR A 50 9.92 11.07 -4.43
N LYS A 51 11.18 10.79 -4.77
CA LYS A 51 11.65 10.94 -6.16
C LYS A 51 10.95 9.94 -7.07
N TRP A 52 10.52 10.40 -8.23
CA TRP A 52 10.13 9.51 -9.33
C TRP A 52 11.37 8.80 -9.85
N TRP A 53 11.34 7.47 -9.90
CA TRP A 53 12.51 6.67 -10.22
C TRP A 53 12.72 6.47 -11.73
N SER A 54 11.65 6.22 -12.49
CA SER A 54 11.76 5.91 -13.92
C SER A 54 12.28 7.12 -14.70
N LYS A 55 13.26 6.89 -15.57
CA LYS A 55 13.79 7.89 -16.51
C LYS A 55 13.12 7.81 -17.88
N LEU A 56 12.44 6.70 -18.16
CA LEU A 56 11.77 6.42 -19.43
C LEU A 56 10.29 6.82 -19.34
N ASP A 57 9.65 6.45 -18.23
CA ASP A 57 8.26 6.78 -17.97
C ASP A 57 8.20 8.11 -17.22
N THR A 58 7.30 8.96 -17.66
CA THR A 58 7.04 10.21 -16.94
C THR A 58 6.03 9.98 -15.82
N PRO A 59 6.17 10.70 -14.69
CA PRO A 59 5.13 10.69 -13.69
C PRO A 59 3.82 11.18 -14.32
N PRO A 60 2.68 10.66 -13.88
CA PRO A 60 1.36 11.12 -14.32
C PRO A 60 1.17 12.64 -14.16
N ALA A 61 0.29 13.22 -14.98
CA ALA A 61 -0.05 14.63 -14.84
C ALA A 61 -0.55 14.93 -13.41
N ARG A 62 0.01 15.98 -12.78
CA ARG A 62 -0.28 16.38 -11.39
C ARG A 62 0.01 15.27 -10.36
N TRP A 63 0.98 14.42 -10.63
CA TRP A 63 1.41 13.39 -9.69
C TRP A 63 1.81 14.03 -8.35
N ASN A 64 1.22 13.49 -7.27
CA ASN A 64 1.52 13.87 -5.91
C ASN A 64 1.90 12.58 -5.14
N PRO A 65 3.17 12.44 -4.73
CA PRO A 65 3.63 11.21 -4.09
C PRO A 65 3.09 11.01 -2.67
N GLU A 66 2.83 12.08 -1.92
CA GLU A 66 2.24 12.00 -0.58
C GLU A 66 0.81 11.45 -0.67
N ARG A 67 0.02 11.98 -1.60
CA ARG A 67 -1.33 11.47 -1.90
C ARG A 67 -1.31 10.00 -2.31
N GLN A 68 -0.35 9.62 -3.15
CA GLN A 68 -0.18 8.24 -3.59
C GLN A 68 0.03 7.29 -2.40
N LEU A 69 0.89 7.68 -1.46
CA LEU A 69 1.17 6.89 -0.26
C LEU A 69 0.00 6.92 0.74
N GLU A 70 -0.64 8.07 0.92
CA GLU A 70 -1.82 8.25 1.78
C GLU A 70 -2.96 7.30 1.38
N GLU A 71 -3.26 7.20 0.08
CA GLU A 71 -4.29 6.28 -0.42
C GLU A 71 -3.96 4.81 -0.16
N LEU A 72 -2.69 4.43 -0.30
CA LEU A 72 -2.24 3.08 0.05
C LEU A 72 -2.48 2.80 1.54
N ILE A 73 -2.03 3.68 2.43
CA ILE A 73 -2.20 3.53 3.88
C ILE A 73 -3.68 3.46 4.25
N HIS A 74 -4.51 4.33 3.69
CA HIS A 74 -5.96 4.27 3.88
C HIS A 74 -6.56 2.94 3.42
N SER A 75 -6.08 2.39 2.30
CA SER A 75 -6.53 1.07 1.82
C SER A 75 -6.12 -0.07 2.76
N GLU A 76 -4.89 -0.05 3.28
CA GLU A 76 -4.37 -1.02 4.26
C GLU A 76 -5.18 -0.97 5.57
N LEU A 77 -5.47 0.24 6.06
CA LEU A 77 -6.29 0.46 7.26
C LEU A 77 -7.73 -0.03 7.07
N ARG A 78 -8.36 0.26 5.92
CA ARG A 78 -9.70 -0.27 5.60
C ARG A 78 -9.71 -1.80 5.57
N ALA A 79 -8.69 -2.41 4.97
CA ALA A 79 -8.57 -3.86 4.89
C ALA A 79 -8.37 -4.53 6.25
N THR A 80 -7.65 -3.90 7.18
CA THR A 80 -7.45 -4.41 8.55
C THR A 80 -8.70 -4.29 9.41
N VAL A 81 -9.40 -3.15 9.36
CA VAL A 81 -10.68 -2.94 10.10
C VAL A 81 -11.73 -3.97 9.68
N SER A 82 -11.82 -4.25 8.38
CA SER A 82 -12.75 -5.24 7.83
C SER A 82 -12.49 -6.67 8.34
N LYS A 83 -11.26 -7.01 8.73
CA LYS A 83 -10.88 -8.32 9.26
C LYS A 83 -11.15 -8.47 10.77
N THR A 84 -11.24 -7.37 11.51
CA THR A 84 -11.42 -7.37 12.98
C THR A 84 -12.91 -7.30 13.39
N GLY A 85 -13.83 -7.10 12.44
CA GLY A 85 -15.25 -6.90 12.69
C GLY A 85 -16.12 -8.16 12.77
N VAL A 86 -15.95 -9.01 13.79
CA VAL A 86 -17.04 -9.86 14.32
C VAL A 86 -17.10 -9.70 15.85
N GLY A 87 -17.76 -8.64 16.28
CA GLY A 87 -18.24 -8.53 17.66
C GLY A 87 -19.50 -9.39 17.85
N LYS A 88 -19.43 -10.45 18.64
CA LYS A 88 -20.64 -11.02 19.27
C LYS A 88 -21.14 -9.99 20.27
N ARG A 89 -22.27 -9.32 19.97
CA ARG A 89 -22.99 -8.54 20.98
C ARG A 89 -23.41 -9.50 22.10
N PRO A 90 -23.11 -9.23 23.39
CA PRO A 90 -23.70 -10.01 24.46
C PRO A 90 -25.22 -9.87 24.38
N ARG A 91 -25.91 -11.02 24.46
CA ARG A 91 -27.37 -11.11 24.48
C ARG A 91 -27.85 -10.31 25.70
N PRO A 92 -28.83 -9.39 25.57
CA PRO A 92 -29.41 -8.75 26.75
C PRO A 92 -30.02 -9.83 27.65
N PRO A 93 -29.86 -9.75 28.98
CA PRO A 93 -30.54 -10.69 29.87
C PRO A 93 -32.05 -10.54 29.66
N HIS A 94 -32.72 -11.67 29.43
CA HIS A 94 -34.17 -11.74 29.36
C HIS A 94 -34.74 -11.07 30.62
N SER A 95 -35.44 -9.95 30.44
CA SER A 95 -36.28 -9.38 31.48
C SER A 95 -37.27 -10.46 31.92
N LEU A 96 -37.17 -10.86 33.19
CA LEU A 96 -38.22 -11.58 33.89
C LEU A 96 -39.45 -10.67 33.88
N VAL A 97 -40.44 -11.04 33.07
CA VAL A 97 -41.78 -10.46 33.15
C VAL A 97 -42.48 -11.14 34.35
N PRO A 98 -43.11 -10.38 35.25
CA PRO A 98 -43.77 -10.91 36.45
C PRO A 98 -44.99 -11.78 36.15
#